data_AF-A0A7S4VQA8-F1
#
_entry.id   AF-A0A7S4VQA8-F1
#
_cell.length_a   1.000
_cell.length_b   1.000
_cell.length_c   1.000
_cell.angle_alpha   90.00
_cell.angle_beta   90.00
_cell.angle_gamma   90.00
#
_symmetry.space_group_name_H-M   'P 1'
#
loop_
_entity.id
_entity.type
_entity.pdbx_description
1 polymer ?
#
loop_
_entity_poly.entity_id
_entity_poly.type
_entity_poly.pdbx_seq_one_letter_code
_entity_poly.pdbx_strand_id
1 'polypeptide(L)'
;EQILGAPVLESDDDYDEAHKNNKVVISMGPKQTLTFCIHPNGKQDIRHDDMIDEPEHKQEDKPHYLSNYGPHISMYISDVRSTYQRIVDLGITYVNPRFKRRAYDIDEVVNDCMFRVIDIVDPDDEGKEVILRLEHEVRSVMKKDGSLYKSCPFVEIPEGCVI
;
A
#
# COMPACT_ATOMS: atom_id res chain seq x y z
N GLU A 1 -3.66 12.58 24.28
CA GLU A 1 -3.65 11.55 23.21
C GLU A 1 -2.64 10.48 23.57
N GLN A 2 -2.97 9.21 23.33
CA GLN A 2 -2.07 8.08 23.56
C GLN A 2 -1.15 7.96 22.35
N ILE A 3 0.17 8.06 22.55
CA ILE A 3 1.18 7.89 21.49
C ILE A 3 1.45 6.39 21.35
N LEU A 4 1.13 5.82 20.19
CA LEU A 4 1.28 4.37 19.94
C LEU A 4 2.60 4.11 19.21
N GLY A 5 3.68 4.01 19.98
CA GLY A 5 5.02 3.78 19.45
C GLY A 5 5.55 5.00 18.69
N ALA A 6 6.84 5.27 18.84
CA ALA A 6 7.52 6.28 18.04
C ALA A 6 8.73 5.62 17.42
N PRO A 7 8.71 5.26 16.12
CA PRO A 7 9.94 4.90 15.45
C PRO A 7 10.88 6.09 15.56
N VAL A 8 12.04 5.86 16.17
CA VAL A 8 13.13 6.82 16.17
C VAL A 8 13.88 6.60 14.87
N LEU A 9 13.75 7.55 13.95
CA LEU A 9 14.61 7.56 12.77
C LEU A 9 15.93 8.21 13.20
N GLU A 10 16.99 7.42 13.14
CA GLU A 10 18.37 7.88 13.30
C GLU A 10 18.93 8.08 11.89
N SER A 11 19.53 9.24 11.62
CA SER A 11 20.20 9.47 10.35
C SER A 11 21.54 8.74 10.36
N ASP A 12 21.71 7.74 9.49
CA ASP A 12 23.00 7.07 9.23
C ASP A 12 23.92 7.91 8.31
N ASP A 13 23.60 9.20 8.12
CA ASP A 13 24.37 10.08 7.25
C ASP A 13 25.71 10.46 7.91
N ASP A 14 26.73 9.65 7.61
CA ASP A 14 28.13 9.84 8.04
C ASP A 14 28.80 11.12 7.53
N TYR A 15 28.10 11.90 6.70
CA TYR A 15 28.65 13.06 6.00
C TYR A 15 28.63 14.36 6.80
N ASP A 16 27.87 14.46 7.91
CA ASP A 16 27.81 15.67 8.73
C ASP A 16 27.78 15.36 10.24
N GLU A 17 28.93 15.52 10.89
CA GLU A 17 29.09 15.41 12.36
C GLU A 17 28.10 16.28 13.14
N ALA A 18 27.60 17.38 12.56
CA ALA A 18 26.61 18.23 13.21
C ALA A 18 25.21 17.60 13.30
N HIS A 19 24.94 16.56 12.50
CA HIS A 19 23.63 15.92 12.37
C HIS A 19 23.60 14.49 12.95
N LYS A 20 24.75 13.91 13.32
CA LYS A 20 24.88 12.54 13.88
C LYS A 20 24.03 12.24 15.12
N ASN A 21 23.48 13.25 15.79
CA ASN A 21 22.62 13.09 16.97
C ASN A 21 21.17 13.52 16.74
N ASN A 22 20.78 13.85 15.50
CA ASN A 22 19.41 14.23 15.21
C ASN A 22 18.54 12.97 15.23
N LYS A 23 17.75 12.84 16.29
CA LYS A 23 16.73 11.81 16.41
C LYS A 23 15.39 12.40 15.99
N VAL A 24 14.82 11.88 14.92
CA VAL A 24 13.46 12.23 14.53
C VAL A 24 12.52 11.24 15.19
N VAL A 25 11.77 11.74 16.18
CA VAL A 25 10.73 10.97 16.85
C VAL A 25 9.41 11.27 16.14
N ILE A 26 8.94 10.32 15.32
CA ILE A 26 7.63 10.46 14.69
C ILE A 26 6.57 10.05 15.71
N SER A 27 5.91 11.04 16.31
CA SER A 27 4.76 10.80 17.16
C SER A 27 3.58 10.35 16.30
N MET A 28 3.13 9.12 16.49
CA MET A 28 1.99 8.55 15.78
C MET A 28 0.75 8.62 16.65
N GLY A 29 -0.24 9.42 16.22
CA GLY A 29 -1.56 9.40 16.82
C GLY A 29 -2.34 8.13 16.44
N PRO A 30 -3.48 7.84 17.09
CA PRO A 30 -4.32 6.68 16.76
C PRO A 30 -4.96 6.77 15.38
N LYS A 31 -4.85 7.92 14.71
CA LYS A 31 -5.33 8.18 13.36
C LYS A 31 -4.22 8.85 12.57
N GLN A 32 -3.91 8.32 11.39
CA GLN A 32 -3.05 8.97 10.42
C GLN A 32 -3.92 9.60 9.35
N THR A 33 -3.71 10.88 9.08
CA THR A 33 -4.42 11.60 8.02
C THR A 33 -3.44 11.85 6.87
N LEU A 34 -3.79 11.37 5.68
CA LEU A 34 -3.16 11.80 4.44
C LEU A 34 -3.92 13.03 3.93
N THR A 35 -3.21 14.14 3.77
CA THR A 35 -3.78 15.38 3.22
C THR A 35 -3.18 15.64 1.86
N PHE A 36 -4.03 15.76 0.85
CA PHE A 36 -3.63 16.12 -0.51
C PHE A 36 -3.84 17.62 -0.71
N CYS A 37 -2.82 18.31 -1.20
CA CYS A 37 -2.88 19.72 -1.56
C CYS A 37 -2.99 19.87 -3.08
N ILE A 38 -3.85 20.78 -3.54
CA ILE A 38 -3.92 21.13 -4.96
C ILE A 38 -2.57 21.71 -5.37
N HIS A 39 -1.99 21.21 -6.47
CA HIS A 39 -0.75 21.75 -7.00
C HIS A 39 -0.93 23.25 -7.33
N PRO A 40 0.05 24.13 -7.02
CA PRO A 40 -0.09 25.59 -7.21
C PRO A 40 -0.43 26.02 -8.64
N ASN A 41 -0.22 25.14 -9.62
CA ASN A 41 -0.52 25.38 -11.03
C ASN A 41 -1.95 24.96 -11.46
N GLY A 42 -2.83 24.58 -10.52
CA GLY A 42 -4.26 24.30 -10.78
C GLY A 42 -4.60 22.81 -10.98
N LYS A 43 -5.82 22.55 -11.49
CA LYS A 43 -6.33 21.19 -11.80
C LYS A 43 -5.57 20.60 -12.99
N GLN A 44 -4.53 19.86 -12.72
CA GLN A 44 -3.96 18.90 -13.67
C GLN A 44 -4.62 17.53 -13.45
N ASP A 45 -4.54 16.65 -14.45
CA ASP A 45 -4.79 15.22 -14.23
C ASP A 45 -3.67 14.70 -13.33
N ILE A 46 -3.90 14.72 -12.01
CA ILE A 46 -2.87 14.37 -11.02
C ILE A 46 -2.76 12.86 -11.02
N ARG A 47 -1.70 12.38 -11.68
CA ARG A 47 -1.31 10.97 -11.71
C ARG A 47 -0.06 10.80 -10.87
N HIS A 48 -0.10 9.85 -9.93
CA HIS A 48 1.07 9.42 -9.17
C HIS A 48 1.61 8.08 -9.66
N ASP A 49 0.99 7.49 -10.69
CA ASP A 49 1.50 6.31 -11.36
C ASP A 49 2.51 6.69 -12.47
N ASP A 50 3.49 5.82 -12.69
CA ASP A 50 4.47 5.90 -13.77
C ASP A 50 4.45 4.57 -14.52
N MET A 51 3.51 4.46 -15.47
CA MET A 51 3.17 3.21 -16.13
C MET A 51 4.02 2.94 -17.36
N ILE A 52 4.68 1.78 -17.37
CA ILE A 52 5.54 1.32 -18.46
C ILE A 52 5.06 -0.05 -18.94
N ASP A 53 4.84 -0.17 -20.24
CA ASP A 53 4.56 -1.47 -20.87
C ASP A 53 5.89 -2.19 -21.13
N GLU A 54 6.25 -3.08 -20.21
CA GLU A 54 7.48 -3.84 -20.31
C GLU A 54 7.25 -5.12 -21.12
N PRO A 55 8.23 -5.55 -21.94
CA PRO A 55 8.17 -6.83 -22.62
C PRO A 55 8.38 -7.97 -21.61
N GLU A 56 7.33 -8.28 -20.86
CA GLU A 56 7.32 -9.42 -19.96
C GLU A 56 7.00 -10.73 -20.70
N HIS A 57 7.53 -11.84 -20.16
CA HIS A 57 6.99 -13.16 -20.49
C HIS A 57 5.56 -13.24 -19.95
N LYS A 58 4.59 -13.02 -20.85
CA LYS A 58 3.17 -13.22 -20.55
C LYS A 58 3.00 -14.65 -20.03
N GLN A 59 2.56 -14.76 -18.78
CA GLN A 59 2.06 -16.03 -18.27
C GLN A 59 0.75 -16.32 -18.99
N GLU A 60 0.66 -17.49 -19.61
CA GLU A 60 -0.57 -17.99 -20.22
C GLU A 60 -1.69 -17.93 -19.16
N ASP A 61 -2.87 -17.44 -19.55
CA ASP A 61 -4.07 -17.33 -18.70
C ASP A 61 -4.09 -16.27 -17.58
N LYS A 62 -3.07 -15.42 -17.42
CA LYS A 62 -3.10 -14.30 -16.47
C LYS A 62 -3.34 -12.94 -17.18
N PRO A 63 -4.05 -11.98 -16.57
CA PRO A 63 -4.23 -10.64 -17.14
C PRO A 63 -2.90 -9.91 -17.32
N HIS A 64 -2.80 -9.12 -18.40
CA HIS A 64 -1.66 -8.22 -18.64
C HIS A 64 -1.81 -6.94 -17.81
N TYR A 65 -0.75 -6.55 -17.13
CA TYR A 65 -0.68 -5.31 -16.37
C TYR A 65 0.57 -4.52 -16.76
N LEU A 66 0.48 -3.19 -16.70
CA LEU A 66 1.63 -2.31 -16.87
C LEU A 66 2.45 -2.24 -15.57
N SER A 67 3.76 -2.10 -15.71
CA SER A 67 4.69 -1.90 -14.60
C SER A 67 4.60 -0.47 -14.09
N ASN A 68 4.28 -0.29 -12.80
CA ASN A 68 4.29 1.02 -12.16
C ASN A 68 5.64 1.31 -11.50
N TYR A 69 6.27 2.43 -11.88
CA TYR A 69 7.51 2.97 -11.33
C TYR A 69 7.30 4.12 -10.34
N GLY A 70 6.04 4.57 -10.20
CA GLY A 70 5.67 5.68 -9.34
C GLY A 70 5.70 5.34 -7.84
N PRO A 71 5.45 6.33 -6.97
CA PRO A 71 5.24 6.12 -5.56
C PRO A 71 4.10 5.12 -5.27
N HIS A 72 4.19 4.47 -4.11
CA HIS A 72 3.12 3.63 -3.58
C HIS A 72 2.96 3.84 -2.07
N ILE A 73 1.76 3.53 -1.55
CA ILE A 73 1.46 3.51 -0.12
C ILE A 73 1.27 2.06 0.31
N SER A 74 1.99 1.65 1.36
CA SER A 74 1.75 0.38 2.03
C SER A 74 0.68 0.56 3.11
N MET A 75 -0.37 -0.26 3.07
CA MET A 75 -1.41 -0.32 4.10
C MET A 75 -1.45 -1.71 4.72
N TYR A 76 -1.68 -1.77 6.03
CA TYR A 76 -1.78 -3.03 6.76
C TYR A 76 -3.20 -3.24 7.26
N ILE A 77 -3.78 -4.39 6.95
CA ILE A 77 -5.16 -4.73 7.28
C ILE A 77 -5.27 -6.09 7.95
N SER A 78 -6.34 -6.24 8.72
CA SER A 78 -6.67 -7.44 9.49
C SER A 78 -7.22 -8.56 8.62
N ASP A 79 -8.27 -8.22 7.89
CA ASP A 79 -9.05 -9.12 7.07
C ASP A 79 -8.70 -8.90 5.59
N VAL A 80 -7.56 -9.45 5.19
CA VAL A 80 -7.11 -9.38 3.80
C VAL A 80 -8.05 -10.10 2.85
N ARG A 81 -8.72 -11.16 3.32
CA ARG A 81 -9.59 -12.00 2.49
C ARG A 81 -10.84 -11.25 2.06
N SER A 82 -11.61 -10.76 3.02
CA SER A 82 -12.84 -10.02 2.71
C SER A 82 -12.52 -8.70 2.02
N THR A 83 -11.40 -8.07 2.35
CA THR A 83 -10.98 -6.84 1.65
C THR A 83 -10.64 -7.12 0.19
N TYR A 84 -9.85 -8.17 -0.11
CA TYR A 84 -9.53 -8.51 -1.49
C TYR A 84 -10.79 -8.86 -2.29
N GLN A 85 -11.74 -9.59 -1.71
CA GLN A 85 -13.01 -9.88 -2.39
C GLN A 85 -13.75 -8.61 -2.80
N ARG A 86 -13.85 -7.61 -1.91
CA ARG A 86 -14.47 -6.31 -2.25
C ARG A 86 -13.74 -5.61 -3.40
N ILE A 87 -12.42 -5.72 -3.45
CA ILE A 87 -11.61 -5.14 -4.53
C ILE A 87 -11.84 -5.86 -5.87
N VAL A 88 -11.99 -7.19 -5.84
CA VAL A 88 -12.39 -7.99 -7.02
C VAL A 88 -13.78 -7.56 -7.49
N ASP A 89 -14.74 -7.44 -6.57
CA ASP A 89 -16.12 -7.02 -6.89
C ASP A 89 -16.17 -5.59 -7.47
N LEU A 90 -15.26 -4.72 -7.04
CA LEU A 90 -15.08 -3.38 -7.61
C LEU A 90 -14.43 -3.42 -9.00
N GLY A 91 -13.64 -4.44 -9.32
CA GLY A 91 -12.95 -4.60 -10.60
C GLY A 91 -11.66 -3.78 -10.70
N ILE A 92 -11.03 -3.45 -9.57
CA ILE A 92 -9.85 -2.55 -9.49
C ILE A 92 -8.57 -3.28 -9.04
N THR A 93 -8.55 -4.61 -9.15
CA THR A 93 -7.35 -5.42 -8.86
C THR A 93 -6.20 -5.01 -9.77
N TYR A 94 -5.01 -4.87 -9.20
CA TYR A 94 -3.80 -4.54 -9.93
C TYR A 94 -2.65 -5.47 -9.51
N VAL A 95 -1.85 -5.92 -10.48
CA VAL A 95 -0.60 -6.63 -10.22
C VAL A 95 0.52 -5.84 -10.88
N ASN A 96 1.46 -5.35 -10.07
CA ASN A 96 2.64 -4.67 -10.60
C ASN A 96 3.69 -5.73 -10.98
N PRO A 97 3.97 -5.94 -12.28
CA PRO A 97 4.84 -7.03 -12.72
C PRO A 97 6.30 -6.88 -12.27
N ARG A 98 6.75 -5.68 -11.92
CA ARG A 98 8.09 -5.43 -11.36
C ARG A 98 8.40 -6.27 -10.12
N PHE A 99 7.37 -6.70 -9.38
CA PHE A 99 7.55 -7.51 -8.18
C PHE A 99 7.45 -9.01 -8.48
N LYS A 100 8.24 -9.78 -7.74
CA LYS A 100 8.21 -11.26 -7.80
C LYS A 100 6.90 -11.85 -7.26
N ARG A 101 6.31 -11.17 -6.27
CA ARG A 101 5.04 -11.58 -5.65
C ARG A 101 3.91 -10.95 -6.46
N ARG A 102 3.18 -11.80 -7.17
CA ARG A 102 2.17 -11.42 -8.16
C ARG A 102 0.90 -12.18 -7.82
N ALA A 103 0.09 -11.60 -6.94
CA ALA A 103 -1.14 -12.22 -6.49
C ALA A 103 -2.31 -11.81 -7.40
N TYR A 104 -2.74 -12.74 -8.25
CA TYR A 104 -3.84 -12.60 -9.19
C TYR A 104 -5.15 -13.20 -8.68
N ASP A 105 -5.09 -14.08 -7.67
CA ASP A 105 -6.26 -14.69 -7.04
C ASP A 105 -6.16 -14.71 -5.50
N ILE A 106 -7.27 -15.07 -4.85
CA ILE A 106 -7.39 -15.04 -3.38
C ILE A 106 -6.39 -15.99 -2.69
N ASP A 107 -6.06 -17.12 -3.30
CA ASP A 107 -5.14 -18.08 -2.70
C ASP A 107 -3.72 -17.53 -2.74
N GLU A 108 -3.33 -16.94 -3.87
CA GLU A 108 -2.07 -16.19 -4.01
C GLU A 108 -2.00 -15.03 -3.02
N VAL A 109 -3.08 -14.24 -2.85
CA VAL A 109 -3.13 -13.11 -1.89
C VAL A 109 -2.93 -13.58 -0.45
N VAL A 110 -3.58 -14.67 -0.05
CA VAL A 110 -3.46 -15.24 1.30
C VAL A 110 -2.04 -15.78 1.53
N ASN A 111 -1.45 -16.43 0.53
CA ASN A 111 -0.12 -17.00 0.63
C ASN A 111 0.96 -15.90 0.67
N ASP A 112 0.87 -14.90 -0.21
CA ASP A 112 1.81 -13.79 -0.28
C ASP A 112 1.57 -12.73 0.81
N CYS A 113 0.41 -12.81 1.49
CA CYS A 113 -0.07 -11.87 2.50
C CYS A 113 -0.21 -10.44 1.96
N MET A 114 -0.50 -10.27 0.67
CA MET A 114 -0.64 -8.95 0.05
C MET A 114 -1.37 -8.98 -1.29
N PHE A 115 -1.89 -7.82 -1.69
CA PHE A 115 -2.31 -7.51 -3.05
C PHE A 115 -2.07 -6.03 -3.36
N ARG A 116 -2.31 -5.60 -4.59
CA ARG A 116 -2.20 -4.20 -5.00
C ARG A 116 -3.47 -3.71 -5.66
N VAL A 117 -3.70 -2.41 -5.53
CA VAL A 117 -4.68 -1.63 -6.31
C VAL A 117 -3.96 -0.38 -6.80
N ILE A 118 -4.49 0.25 -7.84
CA ILE A 118 -3.92 1.51 -8.32
C ILE A 118 -4.94 2.59 -8.60
N ASP A 119 -6.10 2.22 -9.13
CA ASP A 119 -7.21 3.14 -9.27
C ASP A 119 -7.91 3.27 -7.93
N ILE A 120 -7.91 4.47 -7.37
CA ILE A 120 -8.64 4.82 -6.15
C ILE A 120 -10.00 5.36 -6.56
N VAL A 121 -11.05 4.69 -6.10
CA VAL A 121 -12.46 4.99 -6.42
C VAL A 121 -13.25 5.18 -5.14
N ASP A 122 -14.36 5.93 -5.24
CA ASP A 122 -15.39 5.91 -4.20
C ASP A 122 -16.22 4.61 -4.39
N PRO A 123 -16.30 3.70 -3.40
CA PRO A 123 -17.10 2.48 -3.53
C PRO A 123 -18.60 2.73 -3.68
N ASP A 124 -19.10 3.91 -3.28
CA ASP A 124 -20.51 4.29 -3.41
C ASP A 124 -20.82 5.02 -4.73
N ASP A 125 -19.79 5.34 -5.54
CA ASP A 125 -19.96 5.90 -6.87
C ASP A 125 -20.31 4.81 -7.89
N GLU A 126 -21.56 4.81 -8.36
CA GLU A 126 -22.04 3.90 -9.40
C GLU A 126 -21.25 4.01 -10.72
N GLY A 127 -20.71 5.21 -11.01
CA GLY A 127 -19.88 5.47 -12.18
C GLY A 127 -18.47 4.90 -12.06
N LYS A 128 -18.04 4.56 -10.83
CA LYS A 128 -16.69 4.10 -10.49
C LYS A 128 -15.61 5.03 -11.08
N GLU A 129 -15.82 6.34 -11.01
CA GLU A 129 -14.85 7.31 -11.51
C GLU A 129 -13.56 7.22 -10.68
N VAL A 130 -12.42 7.19 -11.37
CA VAL A 130 -11.12 7.15 -10.72
C VAL A 130 -10.81 8.52 -10.15
N ILE A 131 -10.76 8.62 -8.83
CA ILE A 131 -10.42 9.84 -8.09
C ILE A 131 -8.92 10.13 -8.22
N LEU A 132 -8.10 9.08 -8.13
CA LEU A 132 -6.64 9.17 -8.12
C LEU A 132 -6.01 7.87 -8.60
N ARG A 133 -4.91 7.98 -9.35
CA ARG A 133 -4.02 6.84 -9.62
C ARG A 133 -2.80 6.88 -8.72
N LEU A 134 -2.76 5.97 -7.75
CA LEU A 134 -1.67 5.80 -6.80
C LEU A 134 -1.65 4.34 -6.36
N GLU A 135 -0.50 3.68 -6.50
CA GLU A 135 -0.40 2.27 -6.11
C GLU A 135 -0.55 2.15 -4.59
N HIS A 136 -1.52 1.35 -4.16
CA HIS A 136 -1.66 0.92 -2.79
C HIS A 136 -1.27 -0.55 -2.69
N GLU A 137 -0.22 -0.82 -1.92
CA GLU A 137 0.15 -2.17 -1.53
C GLU A 137 -0.57 -2.54 -0.24
N VAL A 138 -1.60 -3.37 -0.34
CA VAL A 138 -2.40 -3.81 0.79
C VAL A 138 -1.80 -5.11 1.33
N ARG A 139 -1.39 -5.10 2.59
CA ARG A 139 -0.70 -6.20 3.27
C ARG A 139 -1.52 -6.70 4.44
N SER A 140 -1.48 -8.01 4.70
CA SER A 140 -2.07 -8.55 5.91
C SER A 140 -1.16 -8.34 7.12
N VAL A 141 -1.75 -8.04 8.28
CA VAL A 141 -1.05 -8.03 9.58
C VAL A 141 -0.69 -9.44 10.04
N MET A 142 -1.45 -10.45 9.63
CA MET A 142 -1.28 -11.85 10.02
C MET A 142 -1.06 -12.75 8.81
N LYS A 143 -0.38 -13.86 9.01
CA LYS A 143 -0.30 -14.94 8.04
C LYS A 143 -1.50 -15.89 8.19
N LYS A 144 -1.64 -16.80 7.24
CA LYS A 144 -2.63 -17.89 7.28
C LYS A 144 -2.57 -18.75 8.55
N ASP A 145 -1.39 -18.89 9.16
CA ASP A 145 -1.19 -19.65 10.40
C ASP A 145 -1.49 -18.87 11.69
N GLY A 146 -1.96 -17.61 11.56
CA GLY A 146 -2.24 -16.71 12.69
C GLY A 146 -1.01 -16.00 13.27
N SER A 147 0.20 -16.29 12.78
CA SER A 147 1.41 -15.57 13.20
C SER A 147 1.49 -14.17 12.57
N LEU A 148 2.16 -13.24 13.24
CA LEU A 148 2.40 -11.90 12.70
C LEU A 148 3.21 -11.96 11.40
N TYR A 149 2.82 -11.13 10.44
CA TYR A 149 3.58 -10.93 9.22
C TYR A 149 4.91 -10.24 9.55
N LYS A 150 6.04 -10.77 9.06
CA LYS A 150 7.38 -10.33 9.48
C LYS A 150 7.66 -8.84 9.21
N SER A 151 7.08 -8.29 8.16
CA SER A 151 7.26 -6.88 7.79
C SER A 151 6.14 -5.98 8.33
N CYS A 152 5.22 -6.51 9.15
CA CYS A 152 4.22 -5.69 9.81
C CYS A 152 4.94 -4.73 10.79
N PRO A 153 4.70 -3.41 10.68
CA PRO A 153 5.36 -2.41 11.53
C PRO A 153 4.81 -2.41 12.96
N PHE A 154 3.68 -3.08 13.20
CA PHE A 154 3.05 -3.13 14.51
C PHE A 154 3.69 -4.19 15.39
N VAL A 155 4.11 -3.78 16.60
CA VAL A 155 4.58 -4.69 17.66
C VAL A 155 3.40 -5.49 18.21
N GLU A 156 2.24 -4.83 18.35
CA GLU A 156 0.97 -5.41 18.74
C GLU A 156 -0.11 -4.93 17.76
N ILE A 157 -0.99 -5.82 17.30
CA ILE A 157 -2.06 -5.44 16.37
C ILE A 157 -3.06 -4.55 17.12
N PRO A 158 -3.35 -3.33 16.61
CA PRO A 158 -4.32 -2.45 17.26
C PRO A 158 -5.68 -3.12 17.45
N GLU A 159 -6.33 -2.85 18.57
CA GLU A 159 -7.70 -3.32 18.84
C GLU A 159 -8.65 -2.77 17.76
N GLY A 160 -9.44 -3.66 17.13
CA GLY A 160 -10.26 -3.32 15.94
C GLY A 160 -9.58 -3.59 14.58
N CYS A 161 -8.27 -3.85 14.56
CA CYS A 161 -7.56 -4.44 13.42
C CYS A 161 -7.53 -5.98 13.52
N VAL A 162 -8.51 -6.60 14.18
CA VAL A 162 -8.78 -8.04 14.11
C VAL A 162 -10.30 -8.12 14.27
N ILE A 163 -11.00 -8.58 13.24
CA ILE A 163 -12.46 -8.81 13.29
C ILE A 163 -12.67 -10.31 13.20
#